data_AF-A0A956X1Y3-F1
#
_entry.id   AF-A0A956X1Y3-F1
#
_cell.length_a   1.000
_cell.length_b   1.000
_cell.length_c   1.000
_cell.angle_alpha   90.00
_cell.angle_beta   90.00
_cell.angle_gamma   90.00
#
_symmetry.space_group_name_H-M   'P 1'
#
loop_
_entity.id
_entity.type
_entity.pdbx_description
1 polymer ?
#
loop_
_entity_poly.entity_id
_entity_poly.type
_entity_poly.pdbx_seq_one_letter_code
_entity_poly.pdbx_strand_id
1 'polypeptide(L)'
;MQAGITALKSGRRAEARDLLLRVVDTEENNETAWLWLSGAVESMEERRICLENVLALNPENRAARRGLAKLAEQERELAEAEDTAVSTFASTSKYNDIWEQDCDICAYCAQKLSPEDTRCPTCGRKLLVSAYRYDQPSSNLHVLSVLLIGIAQLYLLQALYDVIVRRSVVFAILPGLLMGLFLILAGGVYFRQFWAYITAVAALALVPIVNVLGYFVPAEFTSAVLIPIGPIFDGVISPLLSGLADFLKVFQLAAVTLALFVAVLKAGPDFERVQHRQTASLPRGVQDASRYHAIAAKAAKRGEWATAVRHWQRAAANAPGQISFQRHLGSAYARLGFYERSADTLNAILPHITDPDQREQVEKLLTAVTTQLHTSTQPKETNHA
;
A
#
# COMPACT_ATOMS: atom_id res chain seq x y z
N MET A 1 11.18 12.08 29.07
CA MET A 1 12.47 12.21 28.35
C MET A 1 13.62 11.48 29.05
N GLN A 2 14.02 11.87 30.27
CA GLN A 2 15.21 11.32 30.95
C GLN A 2 15.18 9.79 31.14
N ALA A 3 14.02 9.23 31.47
CA ALA A 3 13.84 7.78 31.61
C ALA A 3 14.15 7.00 30.31
N GLY A 4 13.72 7.53 29.15
CA GLY A 4 13.97 6.92 27.85
C GLY A 4 15.45 6.95 27.45
N ILE A 5 16.16 8.04 27.76
CA ILE A 5 17.60 8.15 27.53
C ILE A 5 18.36 7.14 28.39
N THR A 6 17.99 6.99 29.67
CA THR A 6 18.60 6.01 30.57
C THR A 6 18.35 4.58 30.09
N ALA A 7 17.11 4.25 29.69
CA ALA A 7 16.78 2.94 29.15
C ALA A 7 17.60 2.61 27.89
N LEU A 8 17.79 3.59 27.00
CA LEU A 8 18.59 3.41 25.78
C LEU A 8 20.06 3.16 26.10
N LYS A 9 20.64 3.92 27.03
CA LYS A 9 22.02 3.74 27.51
C LYS A 9 22.23 2.40 28.21
N SER A 10 21.19 1.86 28.85
CA SER A 10 21.22 0.52 29.47
C SER A 10 20.93 -0.63 28.48
N GLY A 11 20.83 -0.37 27.17
CA GLY A 11 20.57 -1.39 26.15
C GLY A 11 19.12 -1.85 26.05
N ARG A 12 18.20 -1.30 26.85
CA ARG A 12 16.77 -1.63 26.83
C ARG A 12 16.07 -0.82 25.73
N ARG A 13 16.31 -1.19 24.47
CA ARG A 13 15.86 -0.44 23.28
C ARG A 13 14.35 -0.34 23.14
N ALA A 14 13.61 -1.43 23.35
CA ALA A 14 12.14 -1.43 23.26
C ALA A 14 11.50 -0.49 24.30
N GLU A 15 11.95 -0.59 25.56
CA GLU A 15 11.50 0.30 26.63
C GLU A 15 11.87 1.77 26.36
N ALA A 16 13.08 2.02 25.84
CA ALA A 16 13.50 3.35 25.46
C ALA A 16 12.65 3.94 24.33
N ARG A 17 12.30 3.12 23.31
CA ARG A 17 11.44 3.52 22.19
C ARG A 17 10.07 3.94 22.70
N ASP A 18 9.42 3.14 23.54
CA ASP A 18 8.09 3.47 24.09
C ASP A 18 8.12 4.75 24.93
N LEU A 19 9.15 4.93 25.76
CA LEU A 19 9.30 6.12 26.60
C LEU A 19 9.63 7.38 25.79
N LEU A 20 10.37 7.25 24.68
CA LEU A 20 10.73 8.38 23.82
C LEU A 20 9.59 8.72 22.84
N LEU A 21 8.82 7.73 22.37
CA LEU A 21 7.62 7.95 21.56
C LEU A 21 6.59 8.79 22.30
N ARG A 22 6.30 8.46 23.57
CA ARG A 22 5.38 9.28 24.39
C ARG A 22 5.82 10.73 24.54
N VAL A 23 7.14 10.99 24.51
CA VAL A 23 7.69 12.34 24.60
C VAL A 23 7.47 13.10 23.30
N VAL A 24 7.75 12.49 22.15
CA VAL A 24 7.51 13.14 20.86
C VAL A 24 6.02 13.27 20.53
N ASP A 25 5.16 12.38 21.04
CA ASP A 25 3.70 12.50 20.91
C ASP A 25 3.14 13.69 21.73
N THR A 26 3.81 14.06 22.83
CA THR A 26 3.41 15.19 23.68
C THR A 26 4.06 16.50 23.20
N GLU A 27 5.31 16.43 22.75
CA GLU A 27 6.13 17.56 22.32
C GLU A 27 6.75 17.27 20.94
N GLU A 28 5.94 17.39 19.88
CA GLU A 28 6.36 17.08 18.51
C GLU A 28 7.54 17.94 18.02
N ASN A 29 7.73 19.13 18.59
CA ASN A 29 8.82 20.05 18.24
C ASN A 29 10.12 19.81 19.02
N ASN A 30 10.22 18.73 19.81
CA ASN A 30 11.39 18.44 20.62
C ASN A 30 12.49 17.74 19.81
N GLU A 31 13.41 18.52 19.23
CA GLU A 31 14.53 18.03 18.41
C GLU A 31 15.37 16.97 19.12
N THR A 32 15.55 17.09 20.44
CA THR A 32 16.42 16.22 21.21
C THR A 32 15.74 14.87 21.43
N ALA A 33 14.42 14.86 21.65
CA ALA A 33 13.65 13.63 21.78
C ALA A 33 13.64 12.82 20.47
N TRP A 34 13.44 13.47 19.32
CA TRP A 34 13.54 12.83 18.00
C TRP A 34 14.94 12.26 17.73
N LEU A 35 15.99 12.98 18.11
CA LEU A 35 17.36 12.51 17.95
C LEU A 35 17.63 11.25 18.79
N TRP A 36 17.19 11.21 20.06
CA TRP A 36 17.34 10.02 20.90
C TRP A 36 16.46 8.85 20.41
N LEU A 37 15.27 9.13 19.89
CA LEU A 37 14.37 8.12 19.35
C LEU A 37 15.00 7.41 18.13
N SER A 38 15.74 8.14 17.29
CA SER A 38 16.48 7.55 16.16
C SER A 38 17.46 6.44 16.59
N GLY A 39 17.99 6.51 17.81
CA GLY A 39 18.87 5.47 18.38
C GLY A 39 18.13 4.28 18.98
N ALA A 40 16.84 4.43 19.31
CA ALA A 40 16.02 3.41 19.95
C ALA A 40 15.24 2.54 18.94
N VAL A 41 14.96 3.07 17.75
CA VAL A 41 14.26 2.35 16.67
C VAL A 41 15.16 1.32 15.97
N GLU A 42 14.53 0.23 15.55
CA GLU A 42 15.23 -0.96 15.01
C GLU A 42 15.39 -0.91 13.49
N SER A 43 14.41 -0.37 12.77
CA SER A 43 14.44 -0.31 11.31
C SER A 43 15.20 0.93 10.81
N MET A 44 15.91 0.78 9.68
CA MET A 44 16.60 1.91 9.03
C MET A 44 15.63 2.99 8.59
N GLU A 45 14.41 2.60 8.19
CA GLU A 45 13.36 3.53 7.77
C GLU A 45 12.82 4.37 8.94
N GLU A 46 12.52 3.74 10.09
CA GLU A 46 12.10 4.49 11.28
C GLU A 46 13.24 5.42 11.76
N ARG A 47 14.50 4.99 11.64
CA ARG A 47 15.66 5.81 11.99
C ARG A 47 15.78 7.01 11.06
N ARG A 48 15.59 6.83 9.75
CA ARG A 48 15.54 7.91 8.76
C ARG A 48 14.47 8.93 9.11
N ILE A 49 13.23 8.48 9.33
CA ILE A 49 12.10 9.36 9.67
C ILE A 49 12.42 10.21 10.91
N CYS A 50 12.97 9.60 11.96
CA CYS A 50 13.35 10.33 13.17
C CYS A 50 14.41 11.42 12.88
N LEU A 51 15.43 11.11 12.07
CA LEU A 51 16.50 12.05 11.73
C LEU A 51 16.03 13.15 10.78
N GLU A 52 15.13 12.84 9.85
CA GLU A 52 14.47 13.82 8.98
C GLU A 52 13.60 14.80 9.78
N ASN A 53 12.86 14.30 10.77
CA ASN A 53 12.11 15.16 11.70
C ASN A 53 13.03 16.10 12.47
N VAL A 54 14.20 15.63 12.93
CA VAL A 54 15.21 16.52 13.57
C VAL A 54 15.66 17.61 12.61
N LEU A 55 15.89 17.30 11.33
CA LEU A 55 16.32 18.30 10.35
C LEU A 55 15.20 19.24 9.88
N ALA A 56 13.94 18.78 9.91
CA ALA A 56 12.79 19.64 9.68
C ALA A 56 12.65 20.69 10.79
N LEU A 57 12.92 20.31 12.04
CA LEU A 57 12.92 21.21 13.20
C LEU A 57 14.17 22.10 13.24
N ASN A 58 15.33 21.52 12.96
CA ASN A 58 16.63 22.19 13.00
C ASN A 58 17.53 21.71 11.85
N PRO A 59 17.50 22.41 10.69
CA PRO A 59 18.32 22.06 9.53
C PRO A 59 19.83 22.07 9.82
N GLU A 60 20.25 22.83 10.84
CA GLU A 60 21.66 22.96 11.20
C GLU A 60 22.18 21.78 12.04
N ASN A 61 21.31 20.88 12.50
CA ASN A 61 21.69 19.79 13.41
C ASN A 61 22.72 18.83 12.79
N ARG A 62 23.97 18.96 13.25
CA ARG A 62 25.10 18.16 12.74
C ARG A 62 24.99 16.68 13.10
N ALA A 63 24.33 16.33 14.20
CA ALA A 63 24.17 14.94 14.61
C ALA A 63 23.19 14.21 13.67
N ALA A 64 22.07 14.84 13.33
CA ALA A 64 21.09 14.27 12.42
C ALA A 64 21.61 14.12 10.99
N ARG A 65 22.32 15.13 10.46
CA ARG A 65 22.98 15.03 9.14
C ARG A 65 23.99 13.89 9.07
N ARG A 66 24.81 13.71 10.12
CA ARG A 66 25.75 12.57 10.19
C ARG A 66 25.03 11.23 10.30
N GLY A 67 23.90 11.18 11.00
CA GLY A 67 23.07 9.98 11.10
C GLY A 67 22.52 9.55 9.74
N LEU A 68 21.97 10.48 8.97
CA LEU A 68 21.45 10.21 7.61
C LEU A 68 22.56 9.81 6.64
N ALA A 69 23.73 10.47 6.71
CA ALA A 69 24.87 10.09 5.88
C ALA A 69 25.34 8.65 6.17
N LYS A 70 25.38 8.24 7.45
CA LYS A 70 25.70 6.86 7.84
C LYS A 70 24.64 5.86 7.37
N LEU A 71 23.36 6.21 7.43
CA LEU A 71 22.29 5.35 6.92
C LEU A 71 22.40 5.16 5.41
N ALA A 72 22.67 6.24 4.68
CA ALA A 72 22.87 6.19 3.24
C ALA A 72 24.09 5.33 2.86
N GLU A 73 25.18 5.42 3.64
CA GLU A 73 26.34 4.56 3.46
C GLU A 73 26.02 3.10 3.75
N GLN A 74 25.33 2.79 4.85
CA GLN A 74 24.92 1.43 5.17
C GLN A 74 23.98 0.84 4.11
N GLU A 75 23.08 1.64 3.54
CA GLU A 75 22.23 1.20 2.43
C GLU A 75 23.02 0.97 1.15
N ARG A 76 24.06 1.77 0.88
CA ARG A 76 24.99 1.53 -0.23
C ARG A 76 25.82 0.28 0.00
N GLU A 77 26.41 0.10 1.17
CA GLU A 77 27.15 -1.11 1.54
C GLU A 77 26.26 -2.35 1.48
N LEU A 78 25.00 -2.26 1.92
CA LEU A 78 24.03 -3.36 1.77
C LEU A 78 23.69 -3.62 0.31
N ALA A 79 23.53 -2.58 -0.51
CA ALA A 79 23.29 -2.72 -1.94
C ALA A 79 24.51 -3.27 -2.68
N GLU A 80 25.72 -2.82 -2.34
CA GLU A 80 27.00 -3.26 -2.89
C GLU A 80 27.33 -4.67 -2.43
N ALA A 81 27.04 -5.05 -1.19
CA ALA A 81 27.16 -6.42 -0.68
C ALA A 81 26.14 -7.36 -1.32
N GLU A 82 24.94 -6.88 -1.64
CA GLU A 82 23.96 -7.63 -2.43
C GLU A 82 24.45 -7.80 -3.87
N ASP A 83 25.00 -6.75 -4.50
CA ASP A 83 25.62 -6.81 -5.83
C ASP A 83 26.89 -7.70 -5.87
N THR A 84 27.73 -7.69 -4.82
CA THR A 84 28.89 -8.59 -4.74
C THR A 84 28.49 -10.02 -4.38
N ALA A 85 27.45 -10.24 -3.58
CA ALA A 85 26.88 -11.57 -3.37
C ALA A 85 26.24 -12.12 -4.66
N VAL A 86 25.61 -11.26 -5.47
CA VAL A 86 25.10 -11.59 -6.81
C VAL A 86 26.24 -11.83 -7.80
N SER A 87 27.35 -11.10 -7.72
CA SER A 87 28.54 -11.29 -8.56
C SER A 87 29.35 -12.55 -8.20
N THR A 88 29.42 -12.92 -6.93
CA THR A 88 30.15 -14.12 -6.46
C THR A 88 29.30 -15.39 -6.60
N PHE A 89 27.98 -15.25 -6.63
CA PHE A 89 27.04 -16.28 -7.10
C PHE A 89 26.69 -16.04 -8.57
N ALA A 90 27.71 -15.88 -9.41
CA ALA A 90 27.56 -16.19 -10.82
C ALA A 90 27.14 -17.67 -10.88
N SER A 91 25.83 -17.91 -10.91
CA SER A 91 25.32 -19.20 -11.32
C SER A 91 25.95 -19.43 -12.68
N THR A 92 26.82 -20.43 -12.78
CA THR A 92 27.15 -21.02 -14.07
C THR A 92 25.89 -21.72 -14.56
N SER A 93 24.84 -20.95 -14.84
CA SER A 93 23.76 -21.44 -15.66
C SER A 93 24.40 -21.68 -17.01
N LYS A 94 24.17 -22.88 -17.54
CA LYS A 94 24.70 -23.36 -18.82
C LYS A 94 24.28 -22.44 -19.99
N TYR A 95 23.34 -21.52 -19.77
CA TYR A 95 22.64 -20.78 -20.81
C TYR A 95 22.95 -19.29 -20.80
N ASN A 96 23.69 -18.81 -21.80
CA ASN A 96 23.84 -17.38 -22.05
C ASN A 96 22.58 -16.82 -22.74
N ASP A 97 21.53 -16.53 -21.97
CA ASP A 97 20.27 -16.00 -22.49
C ASP A 97 19.76 -14.77 -21.70
N ILE A 98 18.54 -14.34 -22.05
CA ILE A 98 17.95 -13.10 -21.54
C ILE A 98 17.74 -13.11 -20.00
N TRP A 99 17.73 -14.28 -19.36
CA TRP A 99 17.50 -14.38 -17.92
C TRP A 99 18.75 -14.10 -17.09
N GLU A 100 19.94 -14.19 -17.69
CA GLU A 100 21.22 -13.87 -17.05
C GLU A 100 21.66 -12.42 -17.24
N GLN A 101 21.14 -11.77 -18.30
CA GLN A 101 21.49 -10.39 -18.60
C GLN A 101 20.74 -9.43 -17.67
N ASP A 102 21.46 -8.47 -17.11
CA ASP A 102 20.84 -7.34 -16.40
C ASP A 102 20.23 -6.37 -17.41
N CYS A 103 19.01 -6.69 -17.83
CA CYS A 103 18.23 -5.87 -18.75
C CYS A 103 16.74 -5.94 -18.44
N ASP A 104 16.04 -4.88 -18.83
CA ASP A 104 14.59 -4.83 -18.79
C ASP A 104 14.00 -5.80 -19.82
N ILE A 105 13.20 -6.74 -19.33
CA ILE A 105 12.48 -7.69 -20.19
C ILE A 105 10.98 -7.50 -20.05
N CYS A 106 10.26 -7.72 -21.14
CA CYS A 106 8.81 -7.65 -21.18
C CYS A 106 8.18 -8.70 -20.24
N ALA A 107 7.30 -8.24 -19.34
CA ALA A 107 6.58 -9.08 -18.36
C ALA A 107 5.82 -10.27 -18.98
N TYR A 108 5.47 -10.19 -20.26
CA TYR A 108 4.66 -11.19 -20.95
C TYR A 108 5.47 -12.19 -21.78
N CYS A 109 6.40 -11.70 -22.61
CA CYS A 109 7.07 -12.52 -23.62
C CYS A 109 8.59 -12.62 -23.45
N ALA A 110 9.15 -12.04 -22.38
CA ALA A 110 10.59 -12.02 -22.09
C ALA A 110 11.47 -11.35 -23.17
N GLN A 111 10.87 -10.54 -24.06
CA GLN A 111 11.62 -9.75 -25.04
C GLN A 111 12.42 -8.65 -24.32
N LYS A 112 13.68 -8.45 -24.72
CA LYS A 112 14.50 -7.32 -24.28
C LYS A 112 13.85 -5.99 -24.67
N LEU A 113 13.78 -5.07 -23.74
CA LEU A 113 13.16 -3.77 -23.91
C LEU A 113 14.20 -2.66 -23.88
N SER A 114 14.06 -1.68 -24.76
CA SER A 114 14.80 -0.42 -24.72
C SER A 114 14.04 0.60 -23.86
N PRO A 115 14.70 1.58 -23.23
CA PRO A 115 14.02 2.59 -22.39
C PRO A 115 12.95 3.39 -23.14
N GLU A 116 13.13 3.58 -24.45
CA GLU A 116 12.24 4.37 -25.33
C GLU A 116 10.97 3.60 -25.75
N ASP A 117 10.93 2.28 -25.54
CA ASP A 117 9.80 1.45 -25.98
C ASP A 117 8.56 1.68 -25.10
N THR A 118 7.50 2.20 -25.73
CA THR A 118 6.15 2.32 -25.13
C THR A 118 5.28 1.08 -25.34
N ARG A 119 5.62 0.27 -26.35
CA ARG A 119 5.00 -1.02 -26.67
C ARG A 119 6.09 -2.06 -26.90
N CYS A 120 5.80 -3.30 -26.55
CA CYS A 120 6.73 -4.39 -26.81
C CYS A 120 6.85 -4.65 -28.33
N PRO A 121 8.06 -4.74 -28.90
CA PRO A 121 8.26 -4.96 -30.33
C PRO A 121 7.78 -6.34 -30.79
N THR A 122 7.84 -7.35 -29.92
CA THR A 122 7.47 -8.73 -30.26
C THR A 122 5.99 -9.01 -30.02
N CYS A 123 5.47 -8.68 -28.84
CA CYS A 123 4.09 -9.03 -28.47
C CYS A 123 3.07 -7.89 -28.70
N GLY A 124 3.52 -6.69 -29.07
CA GLY A 124 2.66 -5.53 -29.36
C GLY A 124 1.92 -4.93 -28.16
N ARG A 125 2.05 -5.51 -26.96
CA ARG A 125 1.38 -5.03 -25.74
C ARG A 125 1.91 -3.68 -25.30
N LYS A 126 1.02 -2.82 -24.77
CA LYS A 126 1.41 -1.56 -24.13
C LYS A 126 2.23 -1.86 -22.87
N LEU A 127 3.41 -1.27 -22.78
CA LEU A 127 4.30 -1.43 -21.63
C LEU A 127 3.94 -0.45 -20.52
N LEU A 128 3.40 0.72 -20.85
CA LEU A 128 2.94 1.70 -19.88
C LEU A 128 1.49 1.42 -19.51
N VAL A 129 1.27 1.00 -18.26
CA VAL A 129 -0.06 0.73 -17.70
C VAL A 129 -0.29 1.63 -16.51
N SER A 130 -1.46 2.28 -16.45
CA SER A 130 -1.88 3.02 -15.26
C SER A 130 -2.41 2.04 -14.22
N ALA A 131 -1.77 1.97 -13.05
CA ALA A 131 -2.30 1.27 -11.89
C ALA A 131 -2.39 2.22 -10.71
N TYR A 132 -3.19 1.85 -9.71
CA TYR A 132 -3.13 2.53 -8.43
C TYR A 132 -1.74 2.38 -7.82
N ARG A 133 -1.26 3.42 -7.15
CA ARG A 133 0.03 3.39 -6.45
C ARG A 133 0.15 2.23 -5.46
N TYR A 134 -0.97 1.84 -4.83
CA TYR A 134 -1.07 0.68 -3.95
C TYR A 134 -2.03 -0.38 -4.51
N ASP A 135 -1.57 -1.63 -4.65
CA ASP A 135 -2.37 -2.80 -5.07
C ASP A 135 -3.49 -3.09 -4.06
N GLN A 136 -3.21 -2.88 -2.76
CA GLN A 136 -4.17 -3.05 -1.66
C GLN A 136 -4.53 -1.71 -1.02
N PRO A 137 -5.75 -1.55 -0.47
CA PRO A 137 -6.14 -0.34 0.24
C PRO A 137 -5.24 -0.10 1.45
N SER A 138 -4.77 1.12 1.64
CA SER A 138 -3.98 1.48 2.81
C SER A 138 -4.83 1.52 4.09
N SER A 139 -4.18 1.40 5.24
CA SER A 139 -4.84 1.62 6.54
C SER A 139 -5.44 3.03 6.65
N ASN A 140 -4.83 4.03 6.00
CA ASN A 140 -5.32 5.42 6.02
C ASN A 140 -6.67 5.55 5.32
N LEU A 141 -6.90 4.79 4.25
CA LEU A 141 -8.19 4.75 3.57
C LEU A 141 -9.29 4.25 4.51
N HIS A 142 -9.01 3.18 5.27
CA HIS A 142 -9.95 2.64 6.25
C HIS A 142 -10.20 3.64 7.39
N VAL A 143 -9.16 4.30 7.89
CA VAL A 143 -9.29 5.36 8.90
C VAL A 143 -10.20 6.48 8.40
N LEU A 144 -10.02 6.95 7.16
CA LEU A 144 -10.87 7.97 6.57
C LEU A 144 -12.34 7.52 6.50
N SER A 145 -12.61 6.30 6.02
CA SER A 145 -13.97 5.76 5.98
C SER A 145 -14.61 5.70 7.38
N VAL A 146 -13.86 5.28 8.41
CA VAL A 146 -14.36 5.25 9.80
C VAL A 146 -14.63 6.66 10.32
N LEU A 147 -13.75 7.63 10.04
CA LEU A 147 -13.97 9.02 10.43
C LEU A 147 -15.24 9.61 9.79
N LEU A 148 -15.50 9.31 8.51
CA LEU A 148 -16.73 9.73 7.83
C LEU A 148 -17.99 9.10 8.47
N ILE A 149 -17.93 7.84 8.87
CA ILE A 149 -19.01 7.18 9.61
C ILE A 149 -19.22 7.85 10.98
N GLY A 150 -18.14 8.14 11.70
CA GLY A 150 -18.21 8.84 12.99
C GLY A 150 -18.86 10.23 12.86
N ILE A 151 -18.48 10.99 11.83
CA ILE A 151 -19.09 12.30 11.51
C ILE A 151 -20.59 12.13 11.22
N ALA A 152 -20.98 11.12 10.43
CA ALA A 152 -22.39 10.84 10.17
C ALA A 152 -23.18 10.57 11.46
N GLN A 153 -22.61 9.78 12.38
CA GLN A 153 -23.24 9.50 13.69
C GLN A 153 -23.41 10.76 14.54
N LEU A 154 -22.45 11.69 14.50
CA LEU A 154 -22.58 12.98 15.19
C LEU A 154 -23.70 13.83 14.60
N TYR A 155 -23.90 13.81 13.28
CA TYR A 155 -25.04 14.49 12.65
C TYR A 155 -26.38 13.81 12.94
N LEU A 156 -26.40 12.49 13.10
CA LEU A 156 -27.58 11.77 13.59
C LEU A 156 -27.93 12.22 15.02
N LEU A 157 -26.96 12.29 15.93
CA LEU A 157 -27.18 12.79 17.29
C LEU A 157 -27.71 14.22 17.31
N GLN A 158 -27.18 15.08 16.43
CA GLN A 158 -27.68 16.45 16.26
C GLN A 158 -29.13 16.49 15.75
N ALA A 159 -29.45 15.68 14.73
CA ALA A 159 -30.82 15.58 14.21
C ALA A 159 -31.79 15.11 15.30
N LEU A 160 -31.40 14.11 16.09
CA LEU A 160 -32.19 13.62 17.23
C LEU A 160 -32.35 14.69 18.31
N TYR A 161 -31.30 15.45 18.63
CA TYR A 161 -31.39 16.58 19.55
C TYR A 161 -32.40 17.63 19.06
N ASP A 162 -32.37 17.99 17.78
CA ASP A 162 -33.26 19.00 17.21
C ASP A 162 -34.74 18.52 17.19
N VAL A 163 -34.99 17.22 16.99
CA VAL A 163 -36.34 16.63 17.09
C VAL A 163 -36.81 16.51 18.54
N ILE A 164 -35.97 16.02 19.45
CA ILE A 164 -36.37 15.66 20.83
C ILE A 164 -36.39 16.89 21.74
N VAL A 165 -35.32 17.69 21.72
CA VAL A 165 -35.12 18.82 22.64
C VAL A 165 -35.66 20.10 22.03
N ARG A 166 -35.29 20.43 20.79
CA ARG A 166 -35.77 21.64 20.10
C ARG A 166 -37.19 21.49 19.53
N ARG A 167 -37.72 20.26 19.50
CA ARG A 167 -39.07 19.92 19.00
C ARG A 167 -39.35 20.44 17.59
N SER A 168 -38.31 20.51 16.76
CA SER A 168 -38.40 21.06 15.42
C SER A 168 -37.85 20.08 14.41
N VAL A 169 -38.75 19.58 13.58
CA VAL A 169 -38.37 18.72 12.44
C VAL A 169 -37.58 19.51 11.41
N VAL A 170 -37.86 20.81 11.26
CA VAL A 170 -37.20 21.68 10.27
C VAL A 170 -35.69 21.77 10.54
N PHE A 171 -35.29 21.96 11.81
CA PHE A 171 -33.87 22.03 12.16
C PHE A 171 -33.14 20.68 12.01
N ALA A 172 -33.87 19.56 12.05
CA ALA A 172 -33.31 18.23 11.88
C ALA A 172 -33.06 17.83 10.40
N ILE A 173 -33.64 18.55 9.42
CA ILE A 173 -33.51 18.21 8.00
C ILE A 173 -32.05 18.26 7.53
N LEU A 174 -31.36 19.38 7.76
CA LEU A 174 -29.99 19.56 7.29
C LEU A 174 -29.01 18.56 7.93
N PRO A 175 -28.99 18.36 9.27
CA PRO A 175 -28.20 17.30 9.89
C PRO A 175 -28.55 15.90 9.36
N GLY A 176 -29.83 15.59 9.11
CA GLY A 176 -30.23 14.32 8.53
C GLY A 176 -29.69 14.09 7.11
N LEU A 177 -29.70 15.14 6.27
CA LEU A 177 -29.11 15.08 4.93
C LEU A 177 -27.59 14.92 4.97
N LEU A 178 -26.91 15.64 5.88
CA LEU A 178 -25.47 15.52 6.07
C LEU A 178 -25.08 14.13 6.58
N MET A 179 -25.84 13.55 7.51
CA MET A 179 -25.66 12.17 7.94
C MET A 179 -25.72 11.21 6.75
N GLY A 180 -26.77 11.29 5.92
CA GLY A 180 -26.92 10.44 4.74
C GLY A 180 -25.76 10.62 3.73
N LEU A 181 -25.38 11.87 3.47
CA LEU A 181 -24.25 12.20 2.60
C LEU A 181 -22.95 11.56 3.10
N PHE A 182 -22.60 11.74 4.37
CA PHE A 182 -21.34 11.20 4.91
C PHE A 182 -21.31 9.66 4.94
N LEU A 183 -22.44 8.97 5.12
CA LEU A 183 -22.51 7.51 4.99
C LEU A 183 -22.26 7.04 3.55
N ILE A 184 -22.86 7.71 2.56
CA ILE A 184 -22.65 7.40 1.13
C ILE A 184 -21.18 7.62 0.78
N LEU A 185 -20.59 8.72 1.22
CA LEU A 185 -19.18 9.04 1.00
C LEU A 185 -18.26 8.03 1.68
N ALA A 186 -18.57 7.60 2.92
CA ALA A 186 -17.79 6.58 3.62
C ALA A 186 -17.72 5.26 2.84
N GLY A 187 -18.87 4.80 2.31
CA GLY A 187 -18.94 3.62 1.46
C GLY A 187 -18.20 3.80 0.14
N GLY A 188 -18.37 4.95 -0.52
CA GLY A 188 -17.65 5.27 -1.76
C GLY A 188 -16.13 5.28 -1.59
N VAL A 189 -15.63 5.89 -0.52
CA VAL A 189 -14.20 5.90 -0.17
C VAL A 189 -13.71 4.48 0.13
N TYR A 190 -14.48 3.68 0.87
CA TYR A 190 -14.12 2.29 1.19
C TYR A 190 -13.93 1.44 -0.08
N PHE A 191 -14.80 1.63 -1.08
CA PHE A 191 -14.70 0.96 -2.39
C PHE A 191 -13.76 1.67 -3.39
N ARG A 192 -12.89 2.58 -2.92
CA ARG A 192 -11.90 3.31 -3.73
C ARG A 192 -12.50 4.07 -4.92
N GLN A 193 -13.70 4.62 -4.74
CA GLN A 193 -14.34 5.45 -5.76
C GLN A 193 -13.76 6.86 -5.76
N PHE A 194 -13.08 7.25 -6.84
CA PHE A 194 -12.40 8.54 -6.95
C PHE A 194 -13.35 9.73 -6.74
N TRP A 195 -14.54 9.68 -7.35
CA TRP A 195 -15.56 10.74 -7.21
C TRP A 195 -16.02 10.92 -5.76
N ALA A 196 -16.15 9.83 -5.00
CA ALA A 196 -16.52 9.88 -3.59
C ALA A 196 -15.42 10.54 -2.73
N TYR A 197 -14.15 10.26 -3.02
CA TYR A 197 -13.03 10.93 -2.34
C TYR A 197 -13.02 12.44 -2.59
N ILE A 198 -13.14 12.87 -3.85
CA ILE A 198 -13.17 14.31 -4.18
C ILE A 198 -14.37 15.00 -3.52
N THR A 199 -15.54 14.35 -3.55
CA THR A 199 -16.75 14.88 -2.92
C THR A 199 -16.62 14.93 -1.40
N ALA A 200 -15.95 13.95 -0.78
CA ALA A 200 -15.67 13.95 0.66
C ALA A 200 -14.74 15.08 1.05
N VAL A 201 -13.66 15.33 0.32
CA VAL A 201 -12.76 16.46 0.57
C VAL A 201 -13.52 17.80 0.46
N ALA A 202 -14.34 17.96 -0.59
CA ALA A 202 -15.15 19.17 -0.76
C ALA A 202 -16.18 19.34 0.36
N ALA A 203 -16.90 18.28 0.75
CA ALA A 203 -17.86 18.31 1.84
C ALA A 203 -17.20 18.65 3.19
N LEU A 204 -16.06 18.01 3.50
CA LEU A 204 -15.30 18.28 4.71
C LEU A 204 -14.75 19.71 4.78
N ALA A 205 -14.48 20.35 3.63
CA ALA A 205 -14.06 21.75 3.58
C ALA A 205 -15.25 22.74 3.68
N LEU A 206 -16.39 22.43 3.04
CA LEU A 206 -17.53 23.34 2.95
C LEU A 206 -18.45 23.29 4.16
N VAL A 207 -18.67 22.11 4.75
CA VAL A 207 -19.61 21.92 5.86
C VAL A 207 -19.24 22.74 7.11
N PRO A 208 -17.95 22.85 7.51
CA PRO A 208 -17.55 23.76 8.59
C PRO A 208 -17.93 25.21 8.32
N ILE A 209 -17.76 25.68 7.08
CA ILE A 209 -18.08 27.06 6.68
C ILE A 209 -19.58 27.31 6.83
N VAL A 210 -20.42 26.38 6.35
CA VAL A 210 -21.88 26.46 6.48
C VAL A 210 -22.29 26.44 7.95
N ASN A 211 -21.71 25.55 8.75
CA ASN A 211 -21.99 25.44 10.19
C ASN A 211 -21.61 26.71 10.97
N VAL A 212 -20.46 27.33 10.64
CA VAL A 212 -20.00 28.59 11.24
C VAL A 212 -20.90 29.74 10.81
N LEU A 213 -21.26 29.85 9.53
CA LEU A 213 -22.20 30.87 9.04
C LEU A 213 -23.57 30.76 9.73
N GLY A 214 -24.03 29.54 10.02
CA GLY A 214 -25.26 29.29 10.77
C GLY A 214 -25.24 29.83 12.21
N TYR A 215 -24.06 29.97 12.83
CA TYR A 215 -23.92 30.60 14.15
C TYR A 215 -24.21 32.10 14.12
N PHE A 216 -23.94 32.76 12.99
CA PHE A 216 -24.14 34.20 12.82
C PHE A 216 -25.56 34.59 12.40
N VAL A 217 -26.47 33.63 12.22
CA VAL A 217 -27.88 33.92 11.87
C VAL A 217 -28.62 34.42 13.12
N PRO A 218 -29.18 35.64 13.10
CA PRO A 218 -29.93 36.19 14.23
C PRO A 218 -31.12 35.32 14.62
N ALA A 219 -31.39 35.19 15.93
CA ALA A 219 -32.48 34.39 16.48
C ALA A 219 -33.88 34.77 15.92
N GLU A 220 -34.01 36.00 15.43
CA GLU A 220 -35.21 36.60 14.82
C GLU A 220 -35.74 35.80 13.61
N PHE A 221 -34.87 35.09 12.89
CA PHE A 221 -35.22 34.31 11.71
C PHE A 221 -35.55 32.83 11.98
N THR A 222 -35.49 32.39 13.25
CA THR A 222 -35.61 30.96 13.63
C THR A 222 -37.00 30.53 14.13
N SER A 223 -38.00 31.41 14.04
CA SER A 223 -39.35 31.14 14.56
C SER A 223 -40.07 30.04 13.77
N ALA A 224 -40.01 28.79 14.24
CA ALA A 224 -40.80 27.69 13.73
C ALA A 224 -41.45 26.89 14.88
N VAL A 225 -42.79 27.01 14.94
CA VAL A 225 -43.80 26.05 15.45
C VAL A 225 -43.29 25.07 16.52
N LEU A 226 -43.45 25.43 17.80
CA LEU A 226 -43.28 24.51 18.93
C LEU A 226 -44.54 23.64 19.10
N ILE A 227 -44.35 22.34 19.32
CA ILE A 227 -45.39 21.45 19.86
C ILE A 227 -45.33 21.55 21.40
N PRO A 228 -46.35 22.09 22.09
CA PRO A 228 -46.31 22.25 23.54
C PRO A 228 -46.58 20.92 24.25
N ILE A 229 -45.71 20.58 25.19
CA ILE A 229 -45.84 19.43 26.10
C ILE A 229 -45.17 19.83 27.41
N GLY A 230 -45.99 20.32 28.35
CA GLY A 230 -45.74 20.40 29.80
C GLY A 230 -44.61 21.31 30.36
N PRO A 231 -44.83 21.98 31.51
CA PRO A 231 -43.90 22.96 32.10
C PRO A 231 -42.62 22.39 32.74
N ILE A 232 -42.55 21.07 32.97
CA ILE A 232 -41.38 20.42 33.60
C ILE A 232 -40.17 20.42 32.67
N PHE A 233 -40.38 20.34 31.35
CA PHE A 233 -39.32 20.27 30.35
C PHE A 233 -38.60 21.62 30.17
N ASP A 234 -39.35 22.73 30.25
CA ASP A 234 -38.86 24.07 29.97
C ASP A 234 -38.02 24.66 31.13
N GLY A 235 -38.26 24.25 32.38
CA GLY A 235 -37.63 24.88 33.56
C GLY A 235 -36.30 24.27 34.02
N VAL A 236 -36.02 23.00 33.71
CA VAL A 236 -34.86 22.26 34.29
C VAL A 236 -34.05 21.50 33.23
N ILE A 237 -34.71 20.89 32.25
CA ILE A 237 -34.09 19.99 31.28
C ILE A 237 -33.44 20.78 30.12
N SER A 238 -34.12 21.82 29.63
CA SER A 238 -33.65 22.75 28.58
C SER A 238 -32.22 23.32 28.79
N PRO A 239 -31.87 23.94 29.93
CA PRO A 239 -30.55 24.56 30.11
C PRO A 239 -29.41 23.56 30.35
N LEU A 240 -29.70 22.32 30.80
CA LEU A 240 -28.69 21.26 30.91
C LEU A 240 -28.34 20.68 29.53
N LEU A 241 -29.34 20.52 28.67
CA LEU A 241 -29.20 19.95 27.33
C LEU A 241 -28.72 20.95 26.28
N SER A 242 -28.87 22.26 26.50
CA SER A 242 -28.31 23.28 25.59
C SER A 242 -26.78 23.20 25.51
N GLY A 243 -26.10 22.98 26.65
CA GLY A 243 -24.66 22.76 26.67
C GLY A 243 -24.20 21.52 25.90
N LEU A 244 -25.04 20.48 25.81
CA LEU A 244 -24.77 19.30 25.00
C LEU A 244 -24.78 19.61 23.50
N ALA A 245 -25.68 20.51 23.04
CA ALA A 245 -25.74 20.89 21.63
C ALA A 245 -24.49 21.67 21.18
N ASP A 246 -24.01 22.59 22.02
CA ASP A 246 -22.79 23.34 21.72
C ASP A 246 -21.56 22.43 21.77
N PHE A 247 -21.52 21.49 22.73
CA PHE A 247 -20.50 20.45 22.77
C PHE A 247 -20.49 19.58 21.50
N LEU A 248 -21.66 19.13 21.03
CA LEU A 248 -21.79 18.34 19.81
C LEU A 248 -21.26 19.09 18.58
N LYS A 249 -21.56 20.39 18.45
CA LYS A 249 -21.05 21.21 17.33
C LYS A 249 -19.53 21.37 17.36
N VAL A 250 -18.94 21.61 18.53
CA VAL A 250 -17.49 21.71 18.68
C VAL A 250 -16.84 20.38 18.31
N PHE A 251 -17.42 19.27 18.78
CA PHE A 251 -16.91 17.93 18.47
C PHE A 251 -17.06 17.58 16.98
N GLN A 252 -18.16 17.97 16.34
CA GLN A 252 -18.34 17.85 14.88
C GLN A 252 -17.27 18.62 14.12
N LEU A 253 -16.99 19.87 14.50
CA LEU A 253 -15.97 20.69 13.85
C LEU A 253 -14.58 20.06 13.98
N ALA A 254 -14.23 19.58 15.17
CA ALA A 254 -12.97 18.88 15.41
C ALA A 254 -12.87 17.59 14.58
N ALA A 255 -13.93 16.78 14.54
CA ALA A 255 -13.98 15.54 13.76
C ALA A 255 -13.85 15.80 12.26
N VAL A 256 -14.56 16.79 11.72
CA VAL A 256 -14.50 17.19 10.30
C VAL A 256 -13.10 17.70 9.95
N THR A 257 -12.49 18.51 10.82
CA THR A 257 -11.11 19.02 10.61
C THR A 257 -10.10 17.88 10.58
N LEU A 258 -10.20 16.94 11.52
CA LEU A 258 -9.34 15.75 11.55
C LEU A 258 -9.53 14.88 10.30
N ALA A 259 -10.78 14.63 9.90
CA ALA A 259 -11.08 13.87 8.69
C ALA A 259 -10.55 14.57 7.44
N LEU A 260 -10.64 15.90 7.35
CA LEU A 260 -10.10 16.68 6.24
C LEU A 260 -8.58 16.54 6.18
N PHE A 261 -7.90 16.65 7.32
CA PHE A 261 -6.45 16.45 7.42
C PHE A 261 -6.03 15.07 6.93
N VAL A 262 -6.70 14.01 7.40
CA VAL A 262 -6.44 12.63 6.96
C VAL A 262 -6.72 12.46 5.47
N ALA A 263 -7.82 13.01 4.97
CA ALA A 263 -8.19 12.93 3.56
C ALA A 263 -7.10 13.55 2.67
N VAL A 264 -6.72 14.80 2.94
CA VAL A 264 -5.79 15.57 2.10
C VAL A 264 -4.36 15.04 2.19
N LEU A 265 -3.87 14.72 3.40
CA LEU A 265 -2.45 14.41 3.58
C LEU A 265 -2.13 12.92 3.55
N LYS A 266 -3.07 12.04 3.93
CA LYS A 266 -2.78 10.61 4.11
C LYS A 266 -3.51 9.69 3.13
N ALA A 267 -4.74 10.02 2.74
CA ALA A 267 -5.55 9.14 1.87
C ALA A 267 -5.39 9.45 0.37
N GLY A 268 -4.91 10.63 0.00
CA GLY A 268 -4.70 11.03 -1.40
C GLY A 268 -3.92 10.02 -2.26
N PRO A 269 -2.77 9.48 -1.78
CA PRO A 269 -1.97 8.51 -2.54
C PRO A 269 -2.70 7.20 -2.92
N ASP A 270 -3.75 6.79 -2.19
CA ASP A 270 -4.53 5.59 -2.53
C ASP A 270 -5.33 5.73 -3.82
N PHE A 271 -5.60 6.97 -4.24
CA PHE A 271 -6.34 7.31 -5.44
C PHE A 271 -5.44 7.76 -6.60
N GLU A 272 -4.15 7.95 -6.32
CA GLU A 272 -3.15 8.32 -7.32
C GLU A 272 -2.92 7.15 -8.30
N ARG A 273 -3.02 7.46 -9.59
CA ARG A 273 -2.69 6.53 -10.67
C ARG A 273 -1.29 6.80 -11.17
N VAL A 274 -0.39 5.86 -10.91
CA VAL A 274 0.99 5.93 -11.37
C VAL A 274 1.11 5.09 -12.64
N GLN A 275 1.80 5.63 -13.64
CA GLN A 275 2.19 4.85 -14.81
C GLN A 275 3.38 3.99 -14.42
N HIS A 276 3.20 2.68 -14.43
CA HIS A 276 4.30 1.74 -14.24
C HIS A 276 4.56 0.99 -15.54
N ARG A 277 5.84 0.74 -15.79
CA ARG A 277 6.28 -0.04 -16.93
C ARG A 277 6.16 -1.51 -16.60
N GLN A 278 5.50 -2.26 -17.47
CA GLN A 278 5.27 -3.71 -17.36
C GLN A 278 6.56 -4.48 -17.70
N THR A 279 7.52 -4.47 -16.78
CA THR A 279 8.76 -5.24 -16.86
C THR A 279 8.74 -6.41 -15.88
N ALA A 280 9.43 -7.51 -16.22
CA ALA A 280 9.62 -8.60 -15.27
C ALA A 280 10.70 -8.20 -14.24
N SER A 281 10.28 -7.48 -13.21
CA SER A 281 11.15 -7.04 -12.11
C SER A 281 10.87 -7.83 -10.84
N LEU A 282 11.90 -7.97 -9.99
CA LEU A 282 11.76 -8.57 -8.67
C LEU A 282 11.51 -7.46 -7.63
N PRO A 283 10.48 -7.60 -6.77
CA PRO A 283 10.25 -6.67 -5.68
C PRO A 283 11.38 -6.79 -4.66
N ARG A 284 11.88 -5.63 -4.19
CA ARG A 284 12.87 -5.55 -3.11
C ARG A 284 12.25 -6.02 -1.79
N GLY A 285 13.02 -6.73 -0.97
CA GLY A 285 12.64 -7.10 0.41
C GLY A 285 11.76 -8.35 0.58
N VAL A 286 11.46 -9.11 -0.48
CA VAL A 286 10.82 -10.43 -0.35
C VAL A 286 11.93 -11.49 -0.20
N GLN A 287 11.91 -12.30 0.87
CA GLN A 287 12.92 -13.36 1.06
C GLN A 287 12.33 -14.78 1.08
N ASP A 288 11.04 -14.91 1.41
CA ASP A 288 10.38 -16.22 1.51
C ASP A 288 10.06 -16.83 0.14
N ALA A 289 10.48 -18.09 -0.06
CA ALA A 289 10.26 -18.88 -1.27
C ALA A 289 8.77 -19.07 -1.57
N SER A 290 7.94 -19.28 -0.54
CA SER A 290 6.49 -19.48 -0.70
C SER A 290 5.80 -18.22 -1.22
N ARG A 291 6.23 -17.05 -0.74
CA ARG A 291 5.73 -15.75 -1.20
C ARG A 291 6.09 -15.49 -2.67
N TYR A 292 7.31 -15.83 -3.08
CA TYR A 292 7.69 -15.77 -4.50
C TYR A 292 6.82 -16.68 -5.36
N HIS A 293 6.56 -17.91 -4.91
CA HIS A 293 5.68 -18.84 -5.62
C HIS A 293 4.24 -18.28 -5.77
N ALA A 294 3.68 -17.70 -4.71
CA ALA A 294 2.35 -17.10 -4.75
C ALA A 294 2.24 -15.93 -5.74
N ILE A 295 3.26 -15.05 -5.76
CA ILE A 295 3.32 -13.93 -6.71
C ILE A 295 3.42 -14.46 -8.14
N ALA A 296 4.29 -15.45 -8.38
CA ALA A 296 4.45 -16.09 -9.68
C ALA A 296 3.14 -16.71 -10.19
N ALA A 297 2.42 -17.43 -9.32
CA ALA A 297 1.13 -18.03 -9.66
C ALA A 297 0.08 -16.97 -10.01
N LYS A 298 0.05 -15.83 -9.30
CA LYS A 298 -0.84 -14.69 -9.63
C LYS A 298 -0.46 -14.06 -10.98
N ALA A 299 0.83 -13.88 -11.25
CA ALA A 299 1.33 -13.34 -12.51
C ALA A 299 1.02 -14.27 -13.71
N ALA A 300 1.22 -15.57 -13.54
CA ALA A 300 0.90 -16.59 -14.56
C ALA A 300 -0.59 -16.57 -14.94
N LYS A 301 -1.50 -16.40 -13.95
CA LYS A 301 -2.94 -16.24 -14.23
C LYS A 301 -3.29 -14.99 -15.04
N ARG A 302 -2.50 -13.91 -14.91
CA ARG A 302 -2.62 -12.70 -15.72
C ARG A 302 -1.95 -12.82 -17.11
N GLY A 303 -1.27 -13.93 -17.37
CA GLY A 303 -0.48 -14.17 -18.59
C GLY A 303 0.88 -13.47 -18.60
N GLU A 304 1.33 -12.93 -17.47
CA GLU A 304 2.68 -12.34 -17.28
C GLU A 304 3.70 -13.45 -17.04
N TRP A 305 3.92 -14.29 -18.05
CA TRP A 305 4.75 -15.49 -17.93
C TRP A 305 6.21 -15.16 -17.63
N ALA A 306 6.75 -14.05 -18.13
CA ALA A 306 8.13 -13.69 -17.88
C ALA A 306 8.35 -13.22 -16.43
N THR A 307 7.39 -12.45 -15.90
CA THR A 307 7.36 -12.09 -14.47
C THR A 307 7.25 -13.35 -13.61
N ALA A 308 6.37 -14.29 -14.00
CA ALA A 308 6.23 -15.57 -13.30
C ALA A 308 7.53 -16.39 -13.29
N VAL A 309 8.26 -16.46 -14.42
CA VAL A 309 9.57 -17.13 -14.51
C VAL A 309 10.57 -16.52 -13.53
N ARG A 310 10.76 -15.19 -13.52
CA ARG A 310 11.71 -14.56 -12.59
C ARG A 310 11.40 -14.89 -11.13
N HIS A 311 10.12 -14.86 -10.75
CA HIS A 311 9.72 -15.22 -9.39
C HIS A 311 9.90 -16.71 -9.08
N TRP A 312 9.59 -17.61 -10.01
CA TRP A 312 9.81 -19.04 -9.81
C TRP A 312 11.29 -19.43 -9.80
N GLN A 313 12.15 -18.75 -10.56
CA GLN A 313 13.61 -18.90 -10.45
C GLN A 313 14.07 -18.60 -9.03
N ARG A 314 13.64 -17.47 -8.45
CA ARG A 314 14.00 -17.10 -7.08
C ARG A 314 13.39 -18.04 -6.04
N ALA A 315 12.15 -18.48 -6.24
CA ALA A 315 11.50 -19.48 -5.37
C ALA A 315 12.27 -20.81 -5.38
N ALA A 316 12.68 -21.29 -6.56
CA ALA A 316 13.47 -22.52 -6.71
C ALA A 316 14.90 -22.36 -6.15
N ALA A 317 15.51 -21.19 -6.28
CA ALA A 317 16.81 -20.89 -5.68
C ALA A 317 16.75 -20.90 -4.14
N ASN A 318 15.68 -20.34 -3.56
CA ASN A 318 15.50 -20.30 -2.10
C ASN A 318 15.04 -21.64 -1.51
N ALA A 319 14.40 -22.52 -2.30
CA ALA A 319 13.90 -23.83 -1.87
C ALA A 319 14.07 -24.90 -2.98
N PRO A 320 15.30 -25.40 -3.22
CA PRO A 320 15.58 -26.29 -4.36
C PRO A 320 14.96 -27.68 -4.23
N GLY A 321 14.54 -28.10 -3.02
CA GLY A 321 13.87 -29.38 -2.79
C GLY A 321 12.37 -29.39 -3.13
N GLN A 322 11.77 -28.24 -3.43
CA GLN A 322 10.34 -28.17 -3.76
C GLN A 322 10.09 -28.44 -5.26
N ILE A 323 9.68 -29.68 -5.54
CA ILE A 323 9.34 -30.17 -6.90
C ILE A 323 8.27 -29.30 -7.57
N SER A 324 7.28 -28.84 -6.80
CA SER A 324 6.21 -28.01 -7.32
C SER A 324 6.74 -26.74 -7.98
N PHE A 325 7.73 -26.06 -7.39
CA PHE A 325 8.28 -24.81 -7.91
C PHE A 325 9.00 -25.03 -9.24
N GLN A 326 9.85 -26.06 -9.31
CA GLN A 326 10.61 -26.42 -10.51
C GLN A 326 9.69 -26.91 -11.64
N ARG A 327 8.64 -27.68 -11.32
CA ARG A 327 7.62 -28.07 -12.31
C ARG A 327 6.94 -26.86 -12.94
N HIS A 328 6.51 -25.90 -12.12
CA HIS A 328 5.89 -24.67 -12.62
C HIS A 328 6.88 -23.84 -13.44
N LEU A 329 8.14 -23.74 -13.00
CA LEU A 329 9.21 -23.07 -13.72
C LEU A 329 9.46 -23.69 -15.10
N GLY A 330 9.61 -25.01 -15.20
CA GLY A 330 9.74 -25.72 -16.47
C GLY A 330 8.57 -25.45 -17.40
N SER A 331 7.34 -25.57 -16.89
CA SER A 331 6.13 -25.28 -17.68
C SER A 331 6.07 -23.83 -18.20
N ALA A 332 6.64 -22.88 -17.46
CA ALA A 332 6.67 -21.47 -17.81
C ALA A 332 7.70 -21.18 -18.91
N TYR A 333 8.89 -21.80 -18.82
CA TYR A 333 9.89 -21.74 -19.88
C TYR A 333 9.35 -22.30 -21.20
N ALA A 334 8.67 -23.45 -21.16
CA ALA A 334 8.05 -24.05 -22.34
C ALA A 334 7.05 -23.09 -23.03
N ARG A 335 6.24 -22.37 -22.25
CA ARG A 335 5.27 -21.40 -22.78
C ARG A 335 5.92 -20.17 -23.41
N LEU A 336 7.09 -19.78 -22.94
CA LEU A 336 7.87 -18.67 -23.48
C LEU A 336 8.77 -19.08 -24.66
N GLY A 337 8.79 -20.36 -25.03
CA GLY A 337 9.62 -20.88 -26.13
C GLY A 337 11.05 -21.26 -25.72
N PHE A 338 11.40 -21.20 -24.44
CA PHE A 338 12.70 -21.64 -23.92
C PHE A 338 12.69 -23.16 -23.67
N TYR A 339 12.53 -23.94 -24.75
CA TYR A 339 12.33 -25.39 -24.66
C TYR A 339 13.54 -26.14 -24.06
N GLU A 340 14.77 -25.70 -24.33
CA GLU A 340 15.98 -26.31 -23.77
C GLU A 340 16.03 -26.16 -22.24
N ARG A 341 15.87 -24.94 -21.72
CA ARG A 341 15.77 -24.68 -20.26
C ARG A 341 14.64 -25.46 -19.62
N SER A 342 13.49 -25.52 -20.29
CA SER A 342 12.35 -26.30 -19.80
C SER A 342 12.69 -27.77 -19.67
N ALA A 343 13.28 -28.38 -20.70
CA ALA A 343 13.62 -29.80 -20.69
C ALA A 343 14.62 -30.13 -19.58
N ASP A 344 15.70 -29.34 -19.44
CA ASP A 344 16.72 -29.58 -18.43
C ASP A 344 16.15 -29.39 -17.01
N THR A 345 15.29 -28.39 -16.78
CA THR A 345 14.61 -28.19 -15.49
C THR A 345 13.70 -29.37 -15.15
N LEU A 346 12.95 -29.90 -16.11
CA LEU A 346 12.05 -31.05 -15.89
C LEU A 346 12.81 -32.37 -15.72
N ASN A 347 13.90 -32.56 -16.46
CA ASN A 347 14.78 -33.72 -16.31
C ASN A 347 15.46 -33.76 -14.94
N ALA A 348 15.87 -32.59 -14.42
CA ALA A 348 16.50 -32.48 -13.11
C ALA A 348 15.58 -32.92 -11.96
N ILE A 349 14.26 -32.73 -12.09
CA ILE A 349 13.30 -33.08 -11.03
C ILE A 349 12.78 -34.51 -11.09
N LEU A 350 12.76 -35.12 -12.29
CA LEU A 350 12.11 -36.41 -12.51
C LEU A 350 12.57 -37.54 -11.56
N PRO A 351 13.87 -37.66 -11.20
CA PRO A 351 14.33 -38.67 -10.25
C PRO A 351 13.79 -38.48 -8.82
N HIS A 352 13.41 -37.25 -8.47
CA HIS A 352 12.99 -36.87 -7.11
C HIS A 352 11.47 -36.97 -6.91
N ILE A 353 10.69 -37.21 -7.98
CA ILE A 353 9.23 -37.33 -7.90
C ILE A 353 8.85 -38.73 -7.41
N THR A 354 8.27 -38.80 -6.21
CA THR A 354 7.74 -40.04 -5.61
C THR A 354 6.30 -40.34 -6.00
N ASP A 355 5.51 -39.30 -6.30
CA ASP A 355 4.09 -39.40 -6.67
C ASP A 355 3.94 -39.81 -8.15
N PRO A 356 3.31 -40.97 -8.46
CA PRO A 356 3.18 -41.48 -9.83
C PRO A 356 2.37 -40.54 -10.74
N ASP A 357 1.33 -39.87 -10.22
CA ASP A 357 0.48 -38.98 -11.01
C ASP A 357 1.25 -37.71 -11.42
N GLN A 358 2.05 -37.15 -10.50
CA GLN A 358 2.92 -36.01 -10.80
C GLN A 358 4.02 -36.39 -11.78
N ARG A 359 4.56 -37.60 -11.67
CA ARG A 359 5.58 -38.12 -12.56
C ARG A 359 5.05 -38.21 -14.00
N GLU A 360 3.87 -38.80 -14.19
CA GLU A 360 3.22 -38.90 -15.49
C GLU A 360 2.96 -37.51 -16.11
N GLN A 361 2.50 -36.55 -15.31
CA GLN A 361 2.28 -35.17 -15.77
C GLN A 361 3.57 -34.51 -16.26
N VAL A 362 4.68 -34.69 -15.54
CA VAL A 362 5.99 -34.14 -15.91
C VAL A 362 6.54 -34.82 -17.15
N GLU A 363 6.43 -36.15 -17.28
CA GLU A 363 6.87 -36.91 -18.45
C GLU A 363 6.10 -36.51 -19.71
N LYS A 364 4.78 -36.31 -19.58
CA LYS A 364 3.94 -35.82 -20.67
C LYS A 364 4.35 -34.42 -21.12
N LEU A 365 4.61 -33.51 -20.17
CA LEU A 365 5.09 -32.16 -20.49
C LEU A 365 6.47 -32.20 -21.14
N LEU A 366 7.38 -33.02 -20.62
CA LEU A 366 8.73 -33.20 -21.17
C LEU A 366 8.68 -33.70 -22.61
N THR A 367 7.83 -34.70 -22.91
CA THR A 367 7.63 -35.22 -24.27
C THR A 367 7.13 -34.13 -25.23
N ALA A 368 6.20 -33.29 -24.78
CA ALA A 368 5.72 -32.16 -25.58
C ALA A 368 6.82 -31.13 -25.85
N VAL A 369 7.64 -30.82 -24.83
CA VAL A 369 8.75 -29.86 -24.92
C VAL A 369 9.87 -30.37 -25.83
N THR A 370 10.28 -31.63 -25.72
CA THR A 370 11.32 -32.21 -26.58
C THR A 370 10.89 -32.27 -28.04
N THR A 371 9.62 -32.58 -28.31
CA THR A 371 9.06 -32.54 -29.68
C THR A 371 9.15 -31.13 -30.29
N GLN A 372 8.82 -30.09 -29.52
CA GLN A 372 8.94 -28.69 -29.97
C GLN A 372 10.40 -28.27 -30.15
N LEU A 373 11.30 -28.71 -29.26
CA LEU A 373 12.72 -28.46 -29.36
C LEU A 373 13.27 -28.99 -30.69
N HIS A 374 12.98 -30.25 -31.02
CA HIS A 374 13.41 -30.85 -32.30
C HIS A 374 12.89 -30.08 -33.51
N THR A 375 11.60 -29.70 -33.50
CA THR A 375 10.99 -28.88 -34.57
C THR A 375 11.68 -27.51 -34.71
N SER A 376 12.02 -26.87 -33.59
CA SER A 376 12.67 -25.55 -33.60
C SER A 376 14.13 -25.58 -34.09
N THR A 377 14.81 -26.73 -33.95
CA THR A 377 16.19 -26.93 -34.39
C THR A 377 16.34 -27.39 -35.84
N GLN A 378 15.27 -27.87 -36.48
CA GLN A 378 15.34 -28.22 -37.90
C GLN A 378 15.35 -26.94 -38.76
N PRO A 379 16.29 -26.80 -39.72
CA PRO A 379 16.32 -25.64 -40.60
C PRO A 379 15.02 -25.58 -41.40
N LYS A 380 14.35 -24.41 -41.40
CA LYS A 380 13.25 -24.15 -42.32
C LYS A 380 13.78 -24.33 -43.74
N GLU A 381 13.39 -25.42 -44.40
CA GLU A 381 13.56 -25.54 -45.85
C GLU A 381 12.80 -24.37 -46.48
N THR A 382 13.56 -23.36 -46.90
CA THR A 382 13.04 -22.28 -47.72
C THR A 382 12.63 -22.90 -49.05
N ASN A 383 11.36 -23.25 -49.18
CA ASN A 383 10.73 -23.49 -50.47
C ASN A 383 10.78 -22.18 -51.27
N HIS A 384 11.88 -21.97 -51.98
CA HIS A 384 11.89 -21.14 -53.17
C HIS A 384 11.28 -21.98 -54.29
N ALA A 385 10.03 -21.70 -54.60
CA ALA A 385 9.38 -22.03 -55.87
C ALA A 385 8.61 -20.79 -56.35
#